data_AF-C8W0D3-F1
#
_entry.id   AF-C8W0D3-F1
#
_cell.length_a   1.000
_cell.length_b   1.000
_cell.length_c   1.000
_cell.angle_alpha   90.00
_cell.angle_beta   90.00
_cell.angle_gamma   90.00
#
_symmetry.space_group_name_H-M   'P 1'
#
loop_
_entity.id
_entity.type
_entity.pdbx_description
1 polymer ?
#
loop_
_entity_poly.entity_id
_entity_poly.type
_entity_poly.pdbx_seq_one_letter_code
_entity_poly.pdbx_strand_id
1 'polypeptide(L)'
;MAKTKKKTPELTASGFNYDQDLAKVPIKVFPALQALIANQHDLIEIAQKYEPDKFIFLEAHKGELAEVEEIIAQQHSIFFEKKEKAKAKRLQEKNAFSEPENKSFNSGFVRNTEFGDFEPAVERESEPPTLDMLAEQMSPGLPSAKYEPRKVFEPAAEKPDIRRIAVGASIKALTNLLSRKLTEEEVTAIEKEIDSYL
;
A
#
# COMPACT_ATOMS: atom_id res chain seq x y z
N MET A 1 16.24 -3.00 19.06
CA MET A 1 16.02 -4.15 18.14
C MET A 1 15.77 -3.60 16.74
N ALA A 2 16.69 -3.83 15.80
CA ALA A 2 16.58 -3.33 14.44
C ALA A 2 15.51 -4.13 13.68
N LYS A 3 14.48 -3.45 13.19
CA LYS A 3 13.46 -4.05 12.31
C LYS A 3 14.14 -4.44 11.01
N THR A 4 14.23 -5.73 10.73
CA THR A 4 14.65 -6.26 9.43
C THR A 4 13.66 -5.77 8.38
N LYS A 5 14.07 -4.83 7.53
CA LYS A 5 13.30 -4.43 6.36
C LYS A 5 13.18 -5.66 5.46
N LYS A 6 11.98 -6.21 5.31
CA LYS A 6 11.68 -7.24 4.30
C LYS A 6 12.08 -6.66 2.95
N LYS A 7 13.03 -7.31 2.25
CA LYS A 7 13.37 -6.96 0.87
C LYS A 7 12.15 -7.26 0.02
N THR A 8 11.62 -6.24 -0.64
CA THR A 8 10.58 -6.41 -1.66
C THR A 8 11.21 -7.09 -2.87
N PRO A 9 10.61 -8.17 -3.40
CA PRO A 9 11.14 -8.83 -4.60
C PRO A 9 11.15 -7.86 -5.78
N GLU A 10 12.23 -7.86 -6.58
CA GLU A 10 12.35 -7.04 -7.79
C GLU A 10 11.58 -7.64 -8.97
N LEU A 11 11.43 -8.97 -8.97
CA LEU A 11 10.74 -9.74 -9.99
C LEU A 11 9.62 -10.55 -9.35
N THR A 12 8.50 -10.62 -10.05
CA THR A 12 7.39 -11.55 -9.76
C THR A 12 7.84 -12.99 -10.07
N ALA A 13 7.13 -13.97 -9.51
CA ALA A 13 7.39 -15.39 -9.79
C ALA A 13 7.36 -15.72 -11.30
N SER A 14 6.55 -14.99 -12.07
CA SER A 14 6.45 -15.12 -13.52
C SER A 14 7.51 -14.33 -14.32
N GLY A 15 8.47 -13.68 -13.65
CA GLY A 15 9.58 -12.98 -14.30
C GLY A 15 9.27 -11.56 -14.78
N PHE A 16 8.10 -10.99 -14.47
CA PHE A 16 7.82 -9.57 -14.71
C PHE A 16 8.33 -8.69 -13.58
N ASN A 17 8.69 -7.45 -13.91
CA ASN A 17 9.08 -6.44 -12.93
C ASN A 17 7.96 -6.24 -11.89
N TYR A 18 8.35 -6.29 -10.62
CA TYR A 18 7.43 -6.06 -9.52
C TYR A 18 7.06 -4.57 -9.45
N ASP A 19 5.80 -4.25 -9.71
CA ASP A 19 5.30 -2.89 -9.61
C ASP A 19 4.99 -2.54 -8.15
N GLN A 20 5.92 -1.81 -7.53
CA GLN A 20 5.82 -1.38 -6.13
C GLN A 20 4.68 -0.39 -5.88
N ASP A 21 4.24 0.34 -6.90
CA ASP A 21 3.17 1.33 -6.77
C ASP A 21 1.80 0.66 -6.86
N LEU A 22 1.64 -0.31 -7.76
CA LEU A 22 0.44 -1.16 -7.79
C LEU A 22 0.29 -1.98 -6.50
N ALA A 23 1.38 -2.46 -5.92
CA ALA A 23 1.34 -3.22 -4.66
C ALA A 23 0.77 -2.43 -3.47
N LYS A 24 0.78 -1.08 -3.52
CA LYS A 24 0.22 -0.23 -2.47
C LYS A 24 -1.29 -0.01 -2.64
N VAL A 25 -1.84 -0.35 -3.80
CA VAL A 25 -3.26 -0.11 -4.11
C VAL A 25 -4.13 -1.10 -3.32
N PRO A 26 -5.11 -0.61 -2.54
CA PRO A 26 -6.01 -1.50 -1.81
C PRO A 26 -6.86 -2.30 -2.80
N ILE A 27 -6.82 -3.62 -2.68
CA ILE A 27 -7.62 -4.51 -3.51
C ILE A 27 -9.05 -4.49 -3.00
N LYS A 28 -9.98 -4.09 -3.88
CA LYS A 28 -11.41 -4.23 -3.63
C LYS A 28 -11.85 -5.61 -4.12
N VAL A 29 -12.40 -6.41 -3.21
CA VAL A 29 -12.96 -7.72 -3.56
C VAL A 29 -14.38 -7.50 -4.05
N PHE A 30 -14.64 -7.82 -5.31
CA PHE A 30 -15.96 -7.78 -5.93
C PHE A 30 -16.37 -9.18 -6.42
N PRO A 31 -17.67 -9.48 -6.56
CA PRO A 31 -18.14 -10.82 -6.92
C PRO A 31 -17.52 -11.38 -8.22
N ALA A 32 -17.26 -10.53 -9.22
CA ALA A 32 -16.64 -10.96 -10.45
C ALA A 32 -15.17 -11.39 -10.29
N LEU A 33 -14.42 -10.86 -9.31
CA LEU A 33 -13.06 -11.32 -9.00
C LEU A 33 -13.09 -12.73 -8.40
N GLN A 34 -14.05 -12.99 -7.50
CA GLN A 34 -14.24 -14.32 -6.91
C GLN A 34 -14.67 -15.34 -7.98
N ALA A 35 -15.56 -14.94 -8.89
CA ALA A 35 -15.95 -15.78 -10.03
C ALA A 35 -14.78 -16.06 -10.98
N LEU A 36 -13.91 -15.07 -11.22
CA LEU A 36 -12.72 -15.26 -12.03
C LEU A 36 -11.76 -16.28 -11.41
N ILE A 37 -11.49 -16.18 -10.12
CA ILE A 37 -10.62 -17.13 -9.39
C ILE A 37 -11.21 -18.55 -9.45
N ALA A 38 -12.51 -18.69 -9.20
CA ALA A 38 -13.19 -19.97 -9.31
C ALA A 38 -13.08 -20.57 -10.72
N ASN A 39 -13.32 -19.75 -11.75
CA ASN A 39 -13.17 -20.19 -13.15
C ASN A 39 -11.73 -20.66 -13.46
N GLN A 40 -10.71 -20.04 -12.86
CA GLN A 40 -9.32 -20.47 -13.06
C GLN A 40 -9.04 -21.83 -12.40
N HIS A 41 -9.56 -22.08 -11.20
CA HIS A 41 -9.47 -23.42 -10.59
C HIS A 41 -10.11 -24.48 -11.48
N ASP A 42 -11.31 -24.21 -11.99
CA ASP A 42 -12.03 -25.13 -12.90
C ASP A 42 -11.22 -25.40 -14.19
N LEU A 43 -10.63 -24.36 -14.79
CA LEU A 43 -9.79 -24.49 -15.98
C LEU A 43 -8.55 -25.32 -15.71
N ILE A 44 -7.90 -25.14 -14.56
CA ILE A 44 -6.74 -25.95 -14.18
C ILE A 44 -7.14 -27.41 -13.99
N GLU A 45 -8.27 -27.69 -13.33
CA GLU A 45 -8.75 -29.07 -13.15
C GLU A 45 -9.06 -29.76 -14.48
N ILE A 46 -9.64 -29.01 -15.43
CA ILE A 46 -9.88 -29.52 -16.78
C ILE A 46 -8.54 -29.77 -17.48
N ALA A 47 -7.61 -28.80 -17.46
CA ALA A 47 -6.30 -28.92 -18.10
C ALA A 47 -5.49 -30.11 -17.54
N GLN A 48 -5.56 -30.36 -16.23
CA GLN A 48 -4.89 -31.50 -15.60
C GLN A 48 -5.40 -32.86 -16.13
N LYS A 49 -6.65 -32.95 -16.57
CA LYS A 49 -7.24 -34.18 -17.13
C LYS A 49 -6.82 -34.43 -18.58
N TYR A 50 -6.60 -33.39 -19.37
CA TYR A 50 -6.34 -33.49 -20.81
C TYR A 50 -4.88 -33.28 -21.21
N GLU A 51 -4.09 -32.58 -20.40
CA GLU A 51 -2.67 -32.29 -20.67
C GLU A 51 -1.79 -32.59 -19.44
N PRO A 52 -1.64 -33.87 -19.04
CA PRO A 52 -0.86 -34.25 -17.87
C PRO A 52 0.63 -33.87 -18.00
N ASP A 53 1.15 -33.76 -19.22
CA ASP A 53 2.55 -33.38 -19.47
C ASP A 53 2.88 -31.96 -18.98
N LYS A 54 1.87 -31.10 -18.83
CA LYS A 54 2.02 -29.74 -18.30
C LYS A 54 1.82 -29.65 -16.79
N PHE A 55 1.79 -30.79 -16.08
CA PHE A 55 1.50 -30.86 -14.64
C PHE A 55 2.32 -29.86 -13.81
N ILE A 56 3.63 -29.74 -14.06
CA ILE A 56 4.51 -28.82 -13.32
C ILE A 56 4.07 -27.37 -13.48
N PHE A 57 3.67 -26.96 -14.70
CA PHE A 57 3.18 -25.61 -14.95
C PHE A 57 1.80 -25.37 -14.33
N LEU A 58 0.93 -26.39 -14.35
CA LEU A 58 -0.39 -26.32 -13.72
C LEU A 58 -0.28 -26.25 -12.20
N GLU A 59 0.67 -26.96 -11.60
CA GLU A 59 0.95 -26.91 -10.16
C GLU A 59 1.55 -25.56 -9.75
N ALA A 60 2.50 -25.02 -10.53
CA ALA A 60 3.00 -23.66 -10.34
C ALA A 60 1.87 -22.63 -10.40
N HIS A 61 0.99 -22.71 -11.40
CA HIS A 61 -0.16 -21.82 -11.54
C HIS A 61 -1.16 -21.96 -10.38
N LYS A 62 -1.38 -23.16 -9.83
CA LYS A 62 -2.17 -23.32 -8.59
C LYS A 62 -1.53 -22.61 -7.40
N GLY A 63 -0.20 -22.69 -7.28
CA GLY A 63 0.54 -21.97 -6.26
C GLY A 63 0.37 -20.46 -6.36
N GLU A 64 0.50 -19.92 -7.58
CA GLU A 64 0.27 -18.49 -7.86
C GLU A 64 -1.17 -18.06 -7.52
N LEU A 65 -2.17 -18.88 -7.87
CA LEU A 65 -3.56 -18.59 -7.55
C LEU A 65 -3.80 -18.55 -6.03
N ALA A 66 -3.15 -19.45 -5.28
CA ALA A 66 -3.22 -19.46 -3.82
C ALA A 66 -2.60 -18.21 -3.19
N GLU A 67 -1.48 -17.71 -3.72
CA GLU A 67 -0.89 -16.43 -3.26
C GLU A 67 -1.85 -15.26 -3.51
N VAL A 68 -2.51 -15.23 -4.67
CA VAL A 68 -3.52 -14.21 -4.99
C VAL A 68 -4.70 -14.26 -4.01
N GLU A 69 -5.20 -15.45 -3.70
CA GLU A 69 -6.27 -15.66 -2.71
C GLU A 69 -5.84 -15.20 -1.31
N GLU A 70 -4.61 -15.48 -0.89
CA GLU A 70 -4.09 -15.04 0.40
C GLU A 70 -4.05 -13.51 0.49
N ILE A 71 -3.54 -12.83 -0.53
CA ILE A 71 -3.49 -11.37 -0.58
C ILE A 71 -4.91 -10.78 -0.51
N ILE A 72 -5.85 -11.37 -1.26
CA ILE A 72 -7.26 -10.97 -1.23
C ILE A 72 -7.85 -11.14 0.17
N ALA A 73 -7.61 -12.27 0.83
CA ALA A 73 -8.08 -12.54 2.19
C ALA A 73 -7.52 -11.53 3.20
N GLN A 74 -6.21 -11.22 3.10
CA GLN A 74 -5.57 -10.21 3.95
C GLN A 74 -6.20 -8.82 3.75
N GLN A 75 -6.40 -8.37 2.50
CA GLN A 75 -7.01 -7.08 2.22
C GLN A 75 -8.49 -7.02 2.66
N HIS A 76 -9.22 -8.11 2.47
CA HIS A 76 -10.60 -8.23 2.92
C HIS A 76 -10.71 -8.19 4.45
N SER A 77 -9.78 -8.84 5.17
CA SER A 77 -9.70 -8.75 6.64
C SER A 77 -9.46 -7.32 7.11
N ILE A 78 -8.50 -6.61 6.51
CA ILE A 78 -8.22 -5.20 6.81
C ILE A 78 -9.47 -4.33 6.58
N PHE A 79 -10.20 -4.58 5.49
CA PHE A 79 -11.45 -3.87 5.21
C PHE A 79 -12.51 -4.14 6.29
N PHE A 80 -12.69 -5.40 6.68
CA PHE A 80 -13.64 -5.79 7.73
C PHE A 80 -13.29 -5.19 9.08
N GLU A 81 -12.01 -5.21 9.47
CA GLU A 81 -11.56 -4.55 10.70
C GLU A 81 -11.85 -3.05 10.68
N LYS A 82 -11.61 -2.37 9.55
CA LYS A 82 -11.93 -0.94 9.39
C LYS A 82 -13.44 -0.70 9.51
N LYS A 83 -14.27 -1.56 8.91
CA LYS A 83 -15.73 -1.50 8.97
C LYS A 83 -16.24 -1.72 10.40
N GLU A 84 -15.71 -2.71 11.12
CA GLU A 84 -16.07 -2.99 12.52
C GLU A 84 -15.61 -1.86 13.45
N LYS A 85 -14.39 -1.33 13.29
CA LYS A 85 -13.92 -0.14 14.02
C LYS A 85 -14.82 1.08 13.77
N ALA A 86 -15.27 1.29 12.52
CA ALA A 86 -16.20 2.39 12.20
C ALA A 86 -17.58 2.19 12.84
N LYS A 87 -18.11 0.96 12.86
CA LYS A 87 -19.36 0.64 13.58
C LYS A 87 -19.20 0.87 15.08
N ALA A 88 -18.10 0.40 15.67
CA ALA A 88 -17.81 0.57 17.09
C ALA A 88 -17.73 2.05 17.49
N LYS A 89 -17.06 2.89 16.68
CA LYS A 89 -17.04 4.35 16.89
C LYS A 89 -18.43 4.97 16.85
N ARG A 90 -19.26 4.60 15.87
CA ARG A 90 -20.65 5.08 15.79
C ARG A 90 -21.50 4.61 16.99
N LEU A 91 -21.25 3.41 17.50
CA LEU A 91 -21.94 2.92 18.70
C LEU A 91 -21.49 3.68 19.95
N GLN A 92 -20.19 3.98 20.06
CA GLN A 92 -19.64 4.81 21.15
C GLN A 92 -20.16 6.24 21.09
N GLU A 93 -20.24 6.87 19.92
CA GLU A 93 -20.83 8.20 19.74
C GLU A 93 -22.31 8.21 20.14
N LYS A 94 -23.08 7.17 19.78
CA LYS A 94 -24.48 7.04 20.19
C LYS A 94 -24.64 6.80 21.69
N ASN A 95 -23.75 6.02 22.30
CA ASN A 95 -23.79 5.75 23.73
C ASN A 95 -23.26 6.94 24.57
N ALA A 96 -22.33 7.73 24.04
CA ALA A 96 -21.87 8.99 24.64
C ALA A 96 -22.94 10.09 24.55
N PHE A 97 -23.85 10.03 23.57
CA PHE A 97 -25.04 10.89 23.49
C PHE A 97 -26.22 10.40 24.36
N SER A 98 -26.09 9.25 25.03
CA SER A 98 -27.12 8.69 25.91
C SER A 98 -26.82 8.86 27.40
N GLU A 99 -26.03 9.87 27.78
CA GLU A 99 -26.15 10.47 29.11
C GLU A 99 -27.31 11.48 29.10
N PRO A 100 -28.28 11.40 30.02
CA PRO A 100 -29.37 12.35 30.10
C PRO A 100 -28.85 13.61 30.79
N GLU A 101 -28.05 14.42 30.10
CA GLU A 101 -28.00 15.83 30.44
C GLU A 101 -29.33 16.43 29.98
N ASN A 102 -30.14 16.80 30.97
CA ASN A 102 -31.27 17.72 30.87
C ASN A 102 -30.83 19.02 30.15
N LYS A 103 -30.71 18.98 28.83
CA LYS A 103 -30.64 20.18 28.00
C LYS A 103 -32.07 20.56 27.70
N SER A 104 -32.65 21.23 28.69
CA SER A 104 -33.77 22.14 28.53
C SER A 104 -33.57 22.89 27.23
N PHE A 105 -34.45 22.63 26.29
CA PHE A 105 -34.53 23.36 25.03
C PHE A 105 -34.55 24.85 25.34
N ASN A 106 -33.69 25.57 24.66
CA ASN A 106 -33.61 27.02 24.68
C ASN A 106 -34.88 27.58 24.00
N SER A 107 -35.97 27.68 24.75
CA SER A 107 -37.02 28.66 24.50
C SER A 107 -36.77 29.80 25.48
N GLY A 108 -36.33 30.95 24.97
CA GLY A 108 -35.87 32.11 25.74
C GLY A 108 -36.95 32.77 26.59
N PHE A 109 -37.37 32.09 27.65
CA PHE A 109 -38.29 32.63 28.64
C PHE A 109 -38.04 31.94 29.99
N VAL A 110 -37.45 32.67 30.93
CA VAL A 110 -37.33 32.25 32.33
C VAL A 110 -38.67 32.52 33.00
N ARG A 111 -39.32 31.48 33.53
CA ARG A 111 -40.60 31.58 34.25
C ARG A 111 -40.31 31.79 35.73
N ASN A 112 -40.51 33.01 36.24
CA ASN A 112 -40.50 33.26 37.68
C ASN A 112 -41.84 32.78 38.28
N THR A 113 -41.78 31.92 39.30
CA THR A 113 -42.95 31.24 39.89
C THR A 113 -43.78 32.08 40.86
N GLU A 114 -43.70 33.41 40.83
CA GLU A 114 -44.45 34.23 41.80
C GLU A 114 -45.28 35.38 41.19
N PHE A 115 -44.93 35.97 40.05
CA PHE A 115 -45.77 36.99 39.38
C PHE A 115 -45.56 36.93 37.86
N GLY A 116 -46.62 36.63 37.11
CA GLY A 116 -46.56 36.13 35.73
C GLY A 116 -46.46 37.17 34.61
N ASP A 117 -45.40 37.98 34.58
CA ASP A 117 -45.09 38.88 33.45
C ASP A 117 -43.63 38.71 32.97
N PHE A 118 -43.41 38.89 31.67
CA PHE A 118 -42.12 38.65 30.99
C PHE A 118 -41.38 39.96 30.65
N GLU A 119 -40.11 40.10 31.04
CA GLU A 119 -39.23 41.21 30.62
C GLU A 119 -38.01 40.72 29.81
N PRO A 120 -37.50 41.51 28.84
CA PRO A 120 -36.35 41.15 28.02
C PRO A 120 -35.01 41.44 28.72
N ALA A 121 -34.10 40.46 28.68
CA ALA A 121 -32.76 40.58 29.26
C ALA A 121 -31.84 41.44 28.40
N VAL A 122 -31.18 42.41 29.04
CA VAL A 122 -30.19 43.33 28.47
C VAL A 122 -28.90 42.60 28.08
N GLU A 123 -28.43 42.84 26.86
CA GLU A 123 -27.15 42.35 26.31
C GLU A 123 -25.96 42.81 27.17
N ARG A 124 -25.14 41.86 27.66
CA ARG A 124 -23.84 42.18 28.28
C ARG A 124 -22.72 41.98 27.27
N GLU A 125 -21.93 43.04 27.19
CA GLU A 125 -20.81 43.31 26.29
C GLU A 125 -19.75 42.19 26.28
N SER A 126 -19.25 41.89 25.08
CA SER A 126 -18.12 41.00 24.82
C SER A 126 -16.81 41.58 25.35
N GLU A 127 -16.05 40.79 26.11
CA GLU A 127 -14.72 41.14 26.59
C GLU A 127 -13.74 41.44 25.44
N PRO A 128 -12.82 42.42 25.58
CA PRO A 128 -11.89 42.78 24.52
C PRO A 128 -10.80 41.71 24.31
N PRO A 129 -10.32 41.51 23.06
CA PRO A 129 -9.30 40.52 22.74
C PRO A 129 -7.96 40.82 23.44
N THR A 130 -7.29 39.77 23.93
CA THR A 130 -6.02 39.85 24.64
C THR A 130 -4.85 40.21 23.72
N LEU A 131 -3.82 40.86 24.27
CA LEU A 131 -2.64 41.35 23.52
C LEU A 131 -1.88 40.24 22.78
N ASP A 132 -1.94 39.00 23.28
CA ASP A 132 -1.32 37.84 22.62
C ASP A 132 -2.00 37.48 21.29
N MET A 133 -3.32 37.66 21.17
CA MET A 133 -4.03 37.45 19.90
C MET A 133 -3.62 38.48 18.83
N LEU A 134 -3.31 39.71 19.25
CA LEU A 134 -2.78 40.74 18.35
C LEU A 134 -1.35 40.44 17.90
N ALA A 135 -0.54 39.82 18.75
CA ALA A 135 0.84 39.46 18.42
C ALA A 135 0.91 38.35 17.35
N GLU A 136 0.04 37.33 17.45
CA GLU A 136 -0.04 36.26 16.46
C GLU A 136 -0.47 36.76 15.07
N GLN A 137 -1.33 37.79 15.02
CA GLN A 137 -1.77 38.40 13.76
C GLN A 137 -0.66 39.25 13.10
N MET A 138 0.28 39.78 13.88
CA MET A 138 1.31 40.73 13.40
C MET A 138 2.66 40.06 13.09
N SER A 139 2.87 38.80 13.48
CA SER A 139 4.15 38.08 13.33
C SER A 139 3.98 36.69 12.69
N PRO A 140 3.70 36.59 11.37
CA PRO A 140 3.92 35.35 10.64
C PRO A 140 5.43 35.12 10.57
N GLY A 141 5.92 34.05 11.22
CA GLY A 141 7.35 33.73 11.29
C GLY A 141 8.05 33.70 9.93
N LEU A 142 9.36 34.01 9.91
CA LEU A 142 10.16 34.10 8.69
C LEU A 142 10.20 32.78 7.90
N PRO A 143 10.05 32.80 6.56
CA PRO A 143 10.10 31.60 5.74
C PRO A 143 11.52 31.06 5.61
N SER A 144 11.79 29.91 6.25
CA SER A 144 13.05 29.16 6.23
C SER A 144 13.37 28.47 4.88
N ALA A 145 12.85 28.98 3.75
CA ALA A 145 12.94 28.35 2.43
C ALA A 145 14.23 28.68 1.65
N LYS A 146 15.20 29.39 2.25
CA LYS A 146 16.43 29.83 1.56
C LYS A 146 17.64 28.90 1.73
N TYR A 147 17.47 27.75 2.39
CA TYR A 147 18.55 26.80 2.65
C TYR A 147 18.18 25.37 2.21
N GLU A 148 17.85 25.17 0.94
CA GLU A 148 17.96 23.83 0.35
C GLU A 148 19.39 23.63 -0.19
N PRO A 149 20.14 22.61 0.29
CA PRO A 149 21.45 22.30 -0.26
C PRO A 149 21.33 21.80 -1.71
N ARG A 150 22.13 22.40 -2.58
CA ARG A 150 22.24 22.11 -4.02
C ARG A 150 22.43 20.59 -4.27
N LYS A 151 21.48 19.97 -4.98
CA LYS A 151 21.59 18.59 -5.47
C LYS A 151 22.80 18.46 -6.41
N VAL A 152 23.71 17.55 -6.07
CA VAL A 152 24.83 17.13 -6.92
C VAL A 152 24.26 16.27 -8.05
N PHE A 153 24.53 16.65 -9.30
CA PHE A 153 24.22 15.83 -10.46
C PHE A 153 25.29 14.74 -10.59
N GLU A 154 24.88 13.47 -10.50
CA GLU A 154 25.73 12.33 -10.86
C GLU A 154 25.87 12.27 -12.39
N PRO A 155 27.07 11.96 -12.93
CA PRO A 155 27.28 11.85 -14.37
C PRO A 155 26.50 10.65 -14.93
N ALA A 156 26.01 10.80 -16.16
CA ALA A 156 25.23 9.81 -16.87
C ALA A 156 25.95 8.44 -16.87
N ALA A 157 25.31 7.43 -16.30
CA ALA A 157 25.80 6.07 -16.31
C ALA A 157 26.00 5.62 -17.76
N GLU A 158 27.23 5.27 -18.11
CA GLU A 158 27.56 4.59 -19.35
C GLU A 158 26.70 3.32 -19.46
N LYS A 159 26.11 3.10 -20.63
CA LYS A 159 25.24 1.94 -20.85
C LYS A 159 26.05 0.67 -20.57
N PRO A 160 25.59 -0.21 -19.67
CA PRO A 160 26.34 -1.42 -19.34
C PRO A 160 26.43 -2.31 -20.58
N ASP A 161 27.62 -2.88 -20.82
CA ASP A 161 27.85 -3.85 -21.90
C ASP A 161 27.17 -5.18 -21.55
N ILE A 162 25.93 -5.32 -22.02
CA ILE A 162 25.04 -6.45 -21.70
C ILE A 162 25.67 -7.77 -22.15
N ARG A 163 26.36 -7.78 -23.30
CA ARG A 163 27.03 -8.97 -23.84
C ARG A 163 28.09 -9.48 -22.88
N ARG A 164 29.00 -8.59 -22.44
CA ARG A 164 30.06 -8.95 -21.50
C ARG A 164 29.50 -9.45 -20.16
N ILE A 165 28.43 -8.84 -19.69
CA ILE A 165 27.77 -9.24 -18.44
C ILE A 165 27.14 -10.64 -18.58
N ALA A 166 26.41 -10.88 -19.67
CA ALA A 166 25.76 -12.16 -19.95
C ALA A 166 26.77 -13.31 -20.09
N VAL A 167 27.86 -13.09 -20.84
CA VAL A 167 28.93 -14.08 -21.02
C VAL A 167 29.61 -14.37 -19.68
N GLY A 168 29.97 -13.34 -18.94
CA GLY A 168 30.61 -13.50 -17.62
C GLY A 168 29.71 -14.21 -16.60
N ALA A 169 28.42 -13.91 -16.59
CA ALA A 169 27.45 -14.56 -15.71
C ALA A 169 27.28 -16.04 -16.06
N SER A 170 27.18 -16.37 -17.35
CA SER A 170 26.98 -17.73 -17.84
C SER A 170 28.20 -18.61 -17.56
N ILE A 171 29.40 -18.12 -17.83
CA ILE A 171 30.65 -18.83 -17.49
C ILE A 171 30.70 -19.08 -15.97
N LYS A 172 30.43 -18.05 -15.16
CA LYS A 172 30.48 -18.18 -13.70
C LYS A 172 29.45 -19.19 -13.17
N ALA A 173 28.22 -19.15 -13.68
CA ALA A 173 27.17 -20.10 -13.30
C ALA A 173 27.57 -21.55 -13.65
N LEU A 174 28.07 -21.79 -14.86
CA LEU A 174 28.45 -23.13 -15.32
C LEU A 174 29.70 -23.65 -14.60
N THR A 175 30.69 -22.80 -14.31
CA THR A 175 31.85 -23.21 -13.49
C THR A 175 31.45 -23.61 -12.08
N ASN A 176 30.49 -22.91 -11.47
CA ASN A 176 30.00 -23.23 -10.13
C ASN A 176 29.17 -24.51 -10.13
N LEU A 177 28.37 -24.74 -11.17
CA LEU A 177 27.55 -25.95 -11.31
C LEU A 177 28.42 -27.20 -11.52
N LEU A 178 29.41 -27.13 -12.41
CA LEU A 178 30.25 -28.27 -12.79
C LEU A 178 31.44 -28.47 -11.85
N SER A 179 31.71 -27.52 -10.95
CA SER A 179 32.89 -27.49 -10.07
C SER A 179 34.22 -27.70 -10.82
N ARG A 180 34.24 -27.31 -12.10
CA ARG A 180 35.33 -27.49 -13.06
C ARG A 180 35.42 -26.25 -13.95
N LYS A 181 36.63 -25.97 -14.46
CA LYS A 181 36.84 -24.93 -15.50
C LYS A 181 36.29 -25.40 -16.85
N LEU A 182 35.52 -24.54 -17.51
CA LEU A 182 35.03 -24.78 -18.87
C LEU A 182 36.20 -24.85 -19.86
N THR A 183 36.04 -25.66 -20.89
CA THR A 183 36.96 -25.70 -22.03
C THR A 183 36.74 -24.50 -22.95
N GLU A 184 37.73 -24.18 -23.78
CA GLU A 184 37.63 -23.05 -24.73
C GLU A 184 36.50 -23.27 -25.74
N GLU A 185 36.25 -24.51 -26.16
CA GLU A 185 35.14 -24.87 -27.04
C GLU A 185 33.78 -24.55 -26.42
N GLU A 186 33.58 -24.90 -25.15
CA GLU A 186 32.34 -24.63 -24.40
C GLU A 186 32.12 -23.11 -24.23
N VAL A 187 33.19 -22.35 -23.96
CA VAL A 187 33.10 -20.89 -23.85
C VAL A 187 32.68 -20.27 -25.19
N THR A 188 33.23 -20.71 -26.32
CA THR A 188 32.82 -20.19 -27.64
C THR A 188 31.39 -20.57 -28.02
N ALA A 189 30.88 -21.71 -27.55
CA ALA A 189 29.49 -22.09 -27.74
C ALA A 189 28.55 -21.16 -26.97
N ILE A 190 28.91 -20.82 -25.72
CA ILE A 190 28.15 -19.89 -24.88
C ILE A 190 28.14 -18.48 -25.48
N GLU A 191 29.27 -18.00 -26.00
CA GLU A 191 29.32 -16.70 -26.68
C GLU A 191 28.38 -16.64 -27.88
N LYS A 192 28.37 -17.67 -28.73
CA LYS A 192 27.46 -17.76 -29.89
C LYS A 192 26.00 -17.82 -29.48
N GLU A 193 25.70 -18.57 -28.42
CA GLU A 193 24.33 -18.70 -27.92
C GLU A 193 23.84 -17.37 -27.35
N ILE A 194 24.65 -16.68 -26.54
CA ILE A 194 24.31 -15.35 -25.99
C ILE A 194 24.16 -14.31 -27.09
N ASP A 195 25.03 -14.33 -28.11
CA ASP A 195 24.93 -13.46 -29.27
C ASP A 195 23.66 -13.73 -30.11
N SER A 196 23.04 -14.90 -29.98
CA SER A 196 21.77 -15.21 -30.65
C SER A 196 20.54 -14.67 -29.90
N TYR A 197 20.67 -14.42 -28.59
CA TYR A 197 19.60 -13.94 -27.72
C TYR A 197 19.62 -12.42 -27.49
N LEU A 198 20.72 -11.73 -27.84
CA LEU A 198 20.89 -10.28 -27.76
C LEU A 198 20.70 -9.59 -29.12
#